data_AF-A0A956TP81-F1
#
_entry.id   AF-A0A956TP81-F1
#
_cell.length_a   1.000
_cell.length_b   1.000
_cell.length_c   1.000
_cell.angle_alpha   90.00
_cell.angle_beta   90.00
_cell.angle_gamma   90.00
#
_symmetry.space_group_name_H-M   'P 1'
#
loop_
_entity.id
_entity.type
_entity.pdbx_description
1 polymer ?
#
loop_
_entity_poly.entity_id
_entity_poly.type
_entity_poly.pdbx_seq_one_letter_code
_entity_poly.pdbx_strand_id
1 'polypeptide(L)' 'MDTVSYSYDNLGRLTTITYSNGTTVTFSYDNMGNRTSVAISCSGGGC' A
#
# COMPACT_ATOMS: atom_id res chain seq x y z
N MET A 1 -1.05 -6.14 19.64
CA MET A 1 -0.12 -6.61 18.59
C MET A 1 -0.65 -6.07 17.29
N ASP A 2 -0.04 -5.00 16.80
CA ASP A 2 -0.42 -4.36 15.56
C ASP A 2 0.18 -5.17 14.40
N THR A 3 -0.64 -5.99 13.77
CA THR A 3 -0.27 -6.76 12.58
C THR A 3 -0.21 -5.82 11.39
N VAL A 4 0.92 -5.79 10.69
CA VAL A 4 1.04 -5.05 9.42
C VAL A 4 1.31 -6.08 8.33
N SER A 5 0.47 -6.07 7.30
CA SER A 5 0.59 -6.95 6.15
C SER A 5 1.19 -6.20 4.97
N TYR A 6 2.12 -6.84 4.27
CA TYR A 6 2.78 -6.27 3.11
C TYR A 6 2.52 -7.17 1.91
N SER A 7 2.10 -6.56 0.80
CA SER A 7 1.93 -7.22 -0.49
C SER A 7 2.97 -6.72 -1.47
N TYR A 8 3.52 -7.63 -2.26
CA TYR A 8 4.55 -7.34 -3.24
C TYR A 8 4.11 -7.79 -4.62
N ASP A 9 4.52 -7.03 -5.63
CA ASP A 9 4.39 -7.41 -7.02
C ASP A 9 5.41 -8.50 -7.40
N ASN A 10 5.27 -9.09 -8.59
CA ASN A 10 6.15 -10.13 -9.11
C ASN A 10 7.63 -9.70 -9.25
N LEU A 11 7.89 -8.39 -9.22
CA LEU A 11 9.22 -7.76 -9.22
C LEU A 11 9.77 -7.50 -7.80
N GLY A 12 9.07 -7.94 -6.74
CA GLY A 12 9.47 -7.72 -5.35
C GLY A 12 9.23 -6.29 -4.85
N ARG A 13 8.45 -5.49 -5.57
CA ARG A 13 8.13 -4.10 -5.20
C ARG A 13 6.89 -4.07 -4.32
N LEU A 14 6.90 -3.23 -3.29
CA LEU A 14 5.80 -3.11 -2.35
C LEU A 14 4.56 -2.47 -2.99
N THR A 15 3.48 -3.22 -3.15
CA THR A 15 2.23 -2.73 -3.76
C THR A 15 1.19 -2.30 -2.73
N THR A 16 1.12 -2.97 -1.59
CA THR A 16 0.10 -2.66 -0.58
C THR A 16 0.64 -2.87 0.83
N ILE A 17 0.30 -1.97 1.74
CA ILE A 17 0.49 -2.10 3.18
C ILE A 17 -0.87 -2.06 3.84
N THR A 18 -1.22 -3.06 4.63
CA THR A 18 -2.44 -3.06 5.43
C THR A 18 -2.05 -3.03 6.90
N TYR A 19 -2.39 -1.94 7.57
CA TYR A 19 -2.18 -1.75 8.99
C TYR A 19 -3.39 -2.28 9.77
N SER A 20 -3.14 -2.83 10.96
CA SER A 20 -4.21 -3.30 11.87
C SER A 20 -5.18 -2.21 12.33
N ASN A 21 -4.81 -0.95 12.20
CA ASN A 21 -5.69 0.19 12.49
C ASN A 21 -6.73 0.44 11.38
N GLY A 22 -6.79 -0.40 10.34
CA GLY A 22 -7.69 -0.24 9.19
C GLY A 22 -7.18 0.73 8.12
N THR A 23 -5.95 1.21 8.24
CA THR A 23 -5.30 2.00 7.18
C THR A 23 -4.68 1.06 6.16
N THR A 24 -4.97 1.30 4.89
CA THR A 24 -4.36 0.59 3.76
C THR A 24 -3.65 1.60 2.88
N VAL A 25 -2.38 1.34 2.57
CA VAL A 25 -1.58 2.18 1.67
C VAL A 25 -1.29 1.37 0.43
N THR A 26 -1.64 1.90 -0.73
CA THR A 26 -1.48 1.25 -2.03
C THR A 26 -0.52 2.05 -2.88
N PHE A 27 0.42 1.37 -3.51
CA PHE A 27 1.45 1.94 -4.37
C PHE A 27 1.25 1.43 -5.79
N SER A 28 1.21 2.36 -6.74
CA SER A 28 1.22 2.06 -8.16
C SER A 28 2.59 2.36 -8.76
N TYR A 29 3.01 1.52 -9.68
CA TYR A 29 4.28 1.66 -10.38
C TYR A 29 4.04 1.65 -11.89
N ASP A 30 4.82 2.42 -12.62
CA ASP A 30 4.90 2.29 -14.07
C ASP A 30 5.79 1.10 -14.49
N ASN A 31 5.80 0.85 -15.80
CA ASN A 31 6.54 -0.24 -16.42
C ASN A 31 8.07 -0.09 -16.34
N MET A 32 8.59 1.11 -16.05
CA MET A 32 10.01 1.36 -15.76
C MET A 32 10.32 1.22 -14.27
N GLY A 33 9.30 1.04 -13.44
CA GLY A 33 9.42 0.80 -12.01
C GLY A 33 9.48 2.04 -11.14
N ASN A 34 9.14 3.21 -11.68
CA ASN A 34 8.96 4.39 -10.84
C ASN A 34 7.59 4.34 -10.17
N ARG A 35 7.50 4.90 -8.97
CA ARG A 35 6.25 4.96 -8.22
C ARG A 35 5.42 6.11 -8.76
N THR A 36 4.31 5.80 -9.41
CA THR A 36 3.45 6.79 -10.07
C THR A 36 2.36 7.33 -9.16
N SER A 37 1.91 6.53 -8.19
CA SER A 37 0.84 6.93 -7.28
C SER A 37 0.97 6.28 -5.92
N VAL A 38 0.46 7.00 -4.92
CA VAL A 38 0.30 6.53 -3.55
C VAL A 38 -1.13 6.86 -3.14
N ALA A 39 -1.90 5.82 -2.85
CA ALA A 39 -3.26 5.96 -2.33
C ALA A 39 -3.28 5.48 -0.89
N ILE A 40 -3.64 6.36 0.03
CA ILE A 40 -3.86 6.01 1.44
C ILE A 40 -5.38 5.92 1.61
N SER A 41 -5.87 4.77 2.04
CA SER A 41 -7.27 4.53 2.36
C SER A 41 -7.35 4.17 3.83
N CYS A 42 -7.81 5.09 4.67
CA CYS A 42 -8.15 4.79 6.05
C CYS A 42 -9.62 4.36 6.13
N SER A 43 -9.92 3.37 6.98
CA SER A 43 -11.27 2.81 7.11
C SER A 43 -12.32 3.78 7.69
N GLY A 44 -11.92 4.98 8.13
CA GLY A 44 -12.82 6.08 8.46
C GLY A 44 -12.52 7.24 7.52
N GLY A 45 -13.49 7.64 6.69
CA GLY A 45 -13.34 8.52 5.52
C GLY A 45 -12.85 9.96 5.78
N GLY A 46 -11.70 10.10 6.41
CA GLY A 46 -11.02 11.36 6.72
C GLY A 46 -9.50 11.21 6.63
N CYS A 47 -9.03 10.55 5.57
CA CYS A 47 -7.75 10.92 4.95
C CYS A 47 -7.97 12.13 4.05
#